data_AF-A0A0S4KFP6-F1
#
_entry.id   AF-A0A0S4KFP6-F1
#
_cell.length_a   1.000
_cell.length_b   1.000
_cell.length_c   1.000
_cell.angle_alpha   90.00
_cell.angle_beta   90.00
_cell.angle_gamma   90.00
#
_symmetry.space_group_name_H-M   'P 1'
#
loop_
_entity.id
_entity.type
_entity.pdbx_description
1 polymer ?
#
loop_
_entity_poly.entity_id
_entity_poly.type
_entity_poly.pdbx_seq_one_letter_code
_entity_poly.pdbx_strand_id
1 'polypeptide(L)' 'IARINASSGTVLTLAGGSTAGYADGVGSNAKVYVATGIALNRDETALIVADYDGFLVRRVELSTNTVTTIAGA' A
#
# COMPACT_ATOMS: atom_id res chain seq x y z
N ILE A 1 -2.47 4.12 2.43
CA ILE A 1 -1.58 3.31 3.30
C ILE A 1 -0.53 4.24 3.88
N ALA A 2 -0.45 4.31 5.21
CA ALA A 2 0.46 5.22 5.91
C ALA A 2 1.26 4.47 6.98
N ARG A 3 2.47 4.96 7.24
CA ARG A 3 3.32 4.54 8.35
C ARG A 3 3.23 5.59 9.45
N ILE A 4 3.06 5.15 10.68
CA ILE A 4 3.04 6.00 11.87
C ILE A 4 4.32 5.72 12.65
N ASN A 5 5.10 6.76 12.93
CA ASN A 5 6.16 6.67 13.91
C ASN A 5 5.54 6.62 15.32
N ALA A 6 5.74 5.51 16.04
CA ALA A 6 5.08 5.29 17.31
C ALA A 6 5.50 6.26 18.42
N SER A 7 6.75 6.78 18.39
CA SER A 7 7.25 7.68 19.43
C SER A 7 6.92 9.14 19.17
N SER A 8 6.87 9.57 17.90
CA SER A 8 6.60 10.97 17.53
C SER A 8 5.17 11.22 17.05
N GLY A 9 4.41 10.17 16.72
CA GLY A 9 3.10 10.27 16.08
C GLY A 9 3.15 10.77 14.63
N THR A 10 4.34 10.94 14.05
CA THR A 10 4.49 11.42 12.67
C THR A 10 3.90 10.41 11.69
N VAL A 11 3.04 10.89 10.78
CA VAL A 11 2.41 10.09 9.74
C VAL A 11 3.12 10.33 8.40
N LEU A 12 3.53 9.24 7.75
CA LEU A 12 4.07 9.25 6.39
C LEU A 12 3.17 8.44 5.47
N THR A 13 2.67 9.04 4.40
CA THR A 13 1.95 8.30 3.35
C THR A 13 2.94 7.45 2.55
N LEU A 14 2.77 6.13 2.59
CA LEU A 14 3.57 5.19 1.80
C LEU A 14 2.96 4.96 0.42
N ALA A 15 1.63 4.90 0.33
CA ALA A 15 0.92 4.60 -0.91
C ALA A 15 -0.54 5.05 -0.86
N GLY A 16 -1.11 5.34 -2.02
CA GLY A 16 -2.49 5.84 -2.18
C GLY A 16 -2.50 7.36 -2.27
N GLY A 17 -2.90 7.87 -3.44
CA GLY A 17 -3.10 9.29 -3.71
C GLY A 17 -4.44 9.84 -3.20
N SER A 18 -4.81 11.04 -3.66
CA SER A 18 -6.06 11.73 -3.28
C SER A 18 -7.32 11.17 -3.94
N THR A 19 -7.18 10.23 -4.88
CA THR A 19 -8.30 9.63 -5.60
C THR A 19 -8.26 8.11 -5.44
N ALA A 20 -9.40 7.54 -5.06
CA ALA A 20 -9.59 6.10 -5.02
C ALA A 20 -9.53 5.48 -6.43
N GLY A 21 -9.16 4.20 -6.49
CA GLY A 21 -9.05 3.42 -7.72
C GLY A 21 -7.89 2.44 -7.66
N TYR A 22 -7.55 1.83 -8.78
CA TYR A 22 -6.46 0.86 -8.88
C TYR A 22 -5.42 1.32 -9.91
N ALA A 23 -4.17 1.44 -9.48
CA ALA A 23 -3.03 1.71 -10.35
C ALA A 23 -1.73 1.38 -9.62
N ASP A 24 -0.86 0.62 -10.29
CA ASP A 24 0.52 0.44 -9.84
C ASP A 24 1.28 1.76 -9.96
N GLY A 25 2.33 1.94 -9.14
CA GLY A 25 3.08 3.18 -9.10
C GLY A 25 3.89 3.35 -7.83
N VAL A 26 4.42 4.55 -7.61
CA VAL A 26 5.24 4.88 -6.44
C VAL A 26 4.52 5.93 -5.60
N GLY A 27 4.40 5.69 -4.28
CA GLY A 27 3.84 6.67 -3.35
C GLY A 27 2.40 7.07 -3.69
N SER A 28 2.17 8.37 -3.83
CA SER A 28 0.86 8.95 -4.19
C SER A 28 0.45 8.70 -5.63
N ASN A 29 1.35 8.25 -6.51
CA ASN A 29 1.01 7.88 -7.89
C ASN A 29 0.34 6.49 -7.95
N ALA A 30 0.58 5.64 -6.95
CA ALA A 30 -0.17 4.41 -6.80
C ALA A 30 -1.59 4.71 -6.28
N LYS A 31 -2.56 3.97 -6.81
CA LYS A 31 -3.95 4.03 -6.33
C LYS A 31 -4.32 2.71 -5.67
N VAL A 32 -5.04 2.86 -4.57
CA VAL A 32 -5.65 1.77 -3.80
C VAL A 32 -7.10 2.19 -3.59
N TYR A 33 -8.05 1.27 -3.78
CA TYR A 33 -9.47 1.62 -3.74
C TYR A 33 -10.01 1.54 -2.31
N VAL A 34 -10.06 0.34 -1.73
CA VAL A 34 -10.52 0.11 -0.35
C VAL A 34 -9.65 -0.97 0.29
N ALA A 35 -8.58 -0.53 0.96
CA ALA A 35 -7.71 -1.44 1.70
C ALA A 35 -8.42 -1.93 2.97
N THR A 36 -8.66 -3.25 3.08
CA THR A 36 -9.34 -3.86 4.24
C THR A 36 -8.42 -4.69 5.12
N GLY A 37 -7.25 -5.07 4.63
CA GLY A 37 -6.27 -5.85 5.36
C GLY A 37 -4.84 -5.51 4.96
N ILE A 38 -3.92 -5.66 5.90
CA ILE A 38 -2.49 -5.41 5.70
C ILE A 38 -1.65 -6.36 6.56
N ALA A 39 -0.56 -6.88 5.99
CA ALA A 39 0.41 -7.71 6.70
C ALA A 39 1.83 -7.44 6.19
N LEU A 40 2.85 -7.62 7.03
CA LEU A 40 4.25 -7.65 6.57
C LEU A 40 4.55 -9.00 5.90
N ASN A 41 5.43 -8.97 4.91
CA ASN A 41 6.08 -10.19 4.43
C ASN A 41 7.12 -10.70 5.44
N ARG A 42 7.65 -11.90 5.20
CA ARG A 42 8.53 -12.63 6.12
C ARG A 42 9.81 -11.87 6.51
N ASP A 43 10.40 -11.17 5.55
CA ASP A 43 11.62 -10.38 5.68
C ASP A 43 11.34 -8.91 6.03
N GLU A 44 10.07 -8.55 6.25
CA GLU A 44 9.62 -7.21 6.64
C GLU A 44 10.05 -6.09 5.67
N THR A 45 10.26 -6.44 4.40
CA THR A 45 10.63 -5.49 3.32
C THR A 45 9.41 -4.93 2.59
N ALA A 46 8.26 -5.60 2.68
CA ALA A 46 7.05 -5.20 1.97
C ALA A 46 5.77 -5.48 2.77
N LEU A 47 4.74 -4.67 2.48
CA LEU A 47 3.38 -4.88 2.97
C LEU A 47 2.58 -5.61 1.89
N ILE A 48 1.81 -6.62 2.30
CA ILE A 48 0.79 -7.27 1.49
C ILE A 48 -0.56 -6.67 1.90
N VAL A 49 -1.30 -6.15 0.93
CA VAL A 49 -2.53 -5.39 1.15
C VAL A 49 -3.67 -6.02 0.38
N ALA A 50 -4.79 -6.24 1.06
CA ALA A 50 -6.05 -6.61 0.42
C ALA A 50 -6.77 -5.33 -0.02
N ASP A 51 -6.76 -5.04 -1.32
CA ASP A 51 -7.50 -3.93 -1.93
C ASP A 51 -8.87 -4.44 -2.42
N TYR A 52 -9.84 -4.38 -1.52
CA TYR A 52 -11.12 -5.08 -1.62
C TYR A 52 -11.95 -4.64 -2.82
N ASP A 53 -12.22 -3.34 -2.97
CA ASP A 53 -13.00 -2.81 -4.09
C ASP A 53 -12.18 -2.72 -5.39
N GLY A 54 -10.85 -2.82 -5.29
CA GLY A 54 -10.01 -3.05 -6.46
C GLY A 54 -10.08 -4.50 -6.95
N PHE A 55 -10.54 -5.44 -6.12
CA PHE A 55 -10.41 -6.89 -6.32
C PHE A 55 -8.95 -7.36 -6.47
N LEU A 56 -8.01 -6.64 -5.85
CA LEU A 56 -6.58 -6.87 -6.00
C LEU A 56 -5.90 -7.23 -4.69
N VAL A 57 -4.84 -8.03 -4.79
CA VAL A 57 -3.80 -8.13 -3.76
C VAL A 57 -2.63 -7.27 -4.19
N ARG A 58 -2.21 -6.35 -3.34
CA ARG A 58 -1.16 -5.36 -3.63
C ARG A 58 0.08 -5.64 -2.78
N ARG A 59 1.27 -5.48 -3.34
CA ARG A 59 2.55 -5.47 -2.61
C ARG A 59 3.06 -4.03 -2.55
N VAL A 60 3.43 -3.54 -1.36
CA VAL A 60 4.05 -2.23 -1.16
C VAL A 60 5.47 -2.43 -0.65
N GLU A 61 6.46 -2.17 -1.49
CA GLU A 61 7.88 -2.19 -1.12
C GLU A 61 8.20 -1.00 -0.19
N LEU A 62 8.72 -1.27 1.02
CA LEU A 62 8.93 -0.25 2.05
C LEU A 62 10.15 0.62 1.81
N SER A 63 11.13 0.12 1.06
CA SER A 63 12.35 0.85 0.71
C SER A 63 12.11 1.90 -0.39
N THR A 64 11.21 1.62 -1.32
CA THR A 64 10.96 2.47 -2.49
C THR A 64 9.56 3.07 -2.56
N ASN A 65 8.64 2.65 -1.68
CA ASN A 65 7.21 2.95 -1.74
C ASN A 65 6.54 2.51 -3.07
N THR A 66 7.12 1.51 -3.75
CA THR A 66 6.55 0.96 -4.98
C THR A 66 5.38 0.05 -4.64
N VAL A 67 4.25 0.26 -5.31
CA VAL A 67 3.06 -0.59 -5.25
C VAL A 67 2.94 -1.38 -6.53
N THR A 68 2.84 -2.70 -6.41
CA THR A 68 2.54 -3.61 -7.53
C THR A 68 1.30 -4.45 -7.26
N THR A 69 0.58 -4.80 -8.32
CA THR A 69 -0.46 -5.84 -8.28
C THR A 69 0.20 -7.21 -8.28
N ILE A 70 -0.16 -8.08 -7.33
CA ILE A 70 0.36 -9.46 -7.26
C ILE A 70 -0.71 -10.54 -7.44
N ALA A 71 -1.99 -10.18 -7.36
CA ALA A 71 -3.13 -11.03 -7.75
C ALA A 71 -4.40 -10.17 -7.99
N GLY A 72 -5.37 -10.70 -8.75
CA GLY A 72 -6.64 -10.03 -9.09
C GLY A 72 -6.71 -9.57 -10.56
N ALA A 73 -7.88 -9.07 -10.98
CA ALA A 73 -8.14 -8.55 -12.33
C ALA A 73 -9.20 -7.44 -12.33
#